data_AF-A0A316NP50-F1
#
_entry.id   AF-A0A316NP50-F1
#
_cell.length_a   1.000
_cell.length_b   1.000
_cell.length_c   1.000
_cell.angle_alpha   90.00
_cell.angle_beta   90.00
_cell.angle_gamma   90.00
#
_symmetry.space_group_name_H-M   'P 1'
#
loop_
_entity.id
_entity.type
_entity.pdbx_description
1 polymer ?
#
loop_
_entity_poly.entity_id
_entity_poly.type
_entity_poly.pdbx_seq_one_letter_code
_entity_poly.pdbx_strand_id
1 'polypeptide(L)'
;MNKIKDILHEKRKTTEDHIRQLQQVGKQGIRYTAMMPDIPFLVLGLLSDIGWIMHLTAGIIYFCRNGFYHVLDYFALAALAAVMFGVAYIIYLNKIHEKEIATKRQKDLGFGMTVYSGAAGAVIGISQIVMYAGVSLELVWIVIGGSLNFAAGLPIYLSFKKGIFYGVK
;
A
#
# COMPACT_ATOMS: atom_id res chain seq x y z
N MET A 1 37.29 46.05 -6.91
CA MET A 1 37.22 45.07 -5.80
C MET A 1 35.82 44.94 -5.16
N ASN A 2 34.97 45.98 -5.17
CA ASN A 2 33.62 45.93 -4.58
C ASN A 2 32.64 44.98 -5.27
N LYS A 3 32.64 44.94 -6.61
CA LYS A 3 31.67 44.16 -7.40
C LYS A 3 31.65 42.65 -7.08
N ILE A 4 32.81 42.06 -6.80
CA ILE A 4 32.92 40.63 -6.43
C ILE A 4 32.35 40.38 -5.03
N LYS A 5 32.58 41.32 -4.11
CA LYS A 5 32.06 41.26 -2.74
C LYS A 5 30.53 41.39 -2.71
N ASP A 6 29.99 42.26 -3.57
CA ASP A 6 28.54 42.45 -3.71
C ASP A 6 27.86 41.18 -4.27
N ILE A 7 28.43 40.57 -5.31
CA ILE A 7 27.95 39.30 -5.88
C ILE A 7 27.97 38.16 -4.82
N LEU A 8 29.02 38.10 -4.01
CA LEU A 8 29.14 37.11 -2.93
C LEU A 8 28.10 37.31 -1.84
N HIS A 9 27.81 38.56 -1.46
CA HIS A 9 26.76 38.88 -0.50
C HIS A 9 25.38 38.53 -1.04
N GLU A 10 25.12 38.79 -2.31
CA GLU A 10 23.84 38.47 -2.95
C GLU A 10 23.61 36.95 -3.04
N LYS A 11 24.65 36.18 -3.38
CA LYS A 11 24.61 34.71 -3.35
C LYS A 11 24.42 34.13 -1.94
N ARG A 12 25.07 34.73 -0.94
CA ARG A 12 24.88 34.31 0.46
C ARG A 12 23.45 34.58 0.92
N LYS A 13 22.91 35.76 0.60
CA LYS A 13 21.54 36.14 0.97
C LYS A 13 20.49 35.23 0.33
N THR A 14 20.62 34.93 -0.96
CA THR A 14 19.73 33.98 -1.65
C THR A 14 19.82 32.57 -1.08
N THR A 15 21.00 32.14 -0.68
CA THR A 15 21.19 30.83 0.00
C THR A 15 20.53 30.81 1.37
N GLU A 16 20.69 31.88 2.17
CA GLU A 16 20.06 32.01 3.49
C GLU A 16 18.53 32.08 3.42
N ASP A 17 17.99 32.80 2.43
CA ASP A 17 16.56 32.89 2.18
C ASP A 17 15.99 31.53 1.72
N HIS A 18 16.74 30.78 0.90
CA HIS A 18 16.38 29.42 0.49
C HIS A 18 16.38 28.45 1.68
N ILE A 19 17.38 28.54 2.57
CA ILE A 19 17.44 27.74 3.81
C ILE A 19 16.27 28.09 4.74
N ARG A 20 15.92 29.38 4.87
CA ARG A 20 14.76 29.81 5.66
C ARG A 20 13.44 29.33 5.07
N GLN A 21 13.29 29.35 3.74
CA GLN A 21 12.14 28.74 3.07
C GLN A 21 12.09 27.24 3.33
N LEU A 22 13.20 26.51 3.21
CA LEU A 22 13.26 25.08 3.53
C LEU A 22 12.94 24.81 5.01
N GLN A 23 13.37 25.66 5.93
CA GLN A 23 13.00 25.56 7.35
C GLN A 23 11.52 25.89 7.62
N GLN A 24 10.94 26.85 6.90
CA GLN A 24 9.52 27.19 7.01
C GLN A 24 8.63 26.11 6.40
N VAL A 25 8.98 25.59 5.22
CA VAL A 25 8.34 24.44 4.57
C VAL A 25 8.51 23.19 5.44
N GLY A 26 9.70 22.98 6.00
CA GLY A 26 9.97 21.92 6.98
C GLY A 26 9.09 22.06 8.23
N LYS A 27 9.01 23.25 8.83
CA LYS A 27 8.15 23.51 10.01
C LYS A 27 6.65 23.40 9.71
N GLN A 28 6.20 23.79 8.51
CA GLN A 28 4.81 23.64 8.08
C GLN A 28 4.48 22.19 7.71
N GLY A 29 5.44 21.41 7.19
CA GLY A 29 5.30 19.99 6.90
C GLY A 29 5.35 19.05 8.12
N ILE A 30 5.72 19.57 9.30
CA ILE A 30 5.80 18.80 10.57
C ILE A 30 4.47 18.84 11.36
N ARG A 31 3.46 19.61 10.95
CA ARG A 31 2.14 19.58 11.61
C ARG A 31 1.22 18.55 10.95
N TYR A 32 1.16 17.37 11.59
CA TYR A 32 0.16 16.30 11.44
C TYR A 32 0.32 15.26 10.32
N THR A 33 1.54 14.97 9.87
CA THR A 33 1.79 13.68 9.21
C THR A 33 2.19 12.70 10.30
N ALA A 34 1.20 12.06 10.94
CA ALA A 34 1.44 11.03 11.95
C ALA A 34 2.41 9.98 11.37
N MET A 35 3.69 10.01 11.76
CA MET A 35 4.62 8.95 11.43
C MET A 35 4.04 7.69 12.06
N MET A 36 3.61 6.73 11.23
CA MET A 36 3.15 5.45 11.72
C MET A 36 4.33 4.82 12.46
N PRO A 37 4.24 4.56 13.78
CA PRO A 37 5.38 4.03 14.52
C PRO A 37 5.75 2.64 13.96
N ASP A 38 7.04 2.28 14.03
CA ASP A 38 7.57 1.07 13.38
C ASP A 38 6.84 -0.20 13.81
N ILE A 39 6.45 -0.31 15.08
CA ILE A 39 5.74 -1.47 15.63
C ILE A 39 4.33 -1.62 15.02
N PRO A 40 3.43 -0.61 15.07
CA PRO A 40 2.17 -0.61 14.33
C PRO A 40 2.33 -0.90 12.85
N PHE A 41 3.35 -0.32 12.19
CA PHE A 41 3.61 -0.59 10.78
C PHE A 41 3.91 -2.07 10.52
N LEU A 42 4.76 -2.67 11.34
CA LEU A 42 5.12 -4.08 11.24
C LEU A 42 3.95 -5.01 11.54
N VAL A 43 3.14 -4.67 12.56
CA VAL A 43 1.92 -5.42 12.89
C VAL A 43 0.90 -5.36 11.75
N LEU A 44 0.65 -4.18 11.18
CA LEU A 44 -0.25 -4.06 10.03
C LEU A 44 0.31 -4.76 8.79
N GLY A 45 1.62 -4.71 8.57
CA GLY A 45 2.28 -5.44 7.49
C GLY A 45 2.02 -6.95 7.62
N LEU A 46 2.26 -7.50 8.81
CA LEU A 46 2.01 -8.91 9.10
C LEU A 46 0.53 -9.30 8.92
N LEU A 47 -0.40 -8.46 9.37
CA LEU A 47 -1.84 -8.70 9.19
C LEU A 47 -2.25 -8.65 7.70
N SER A 48 -1.68 -7.73 6.93
CA SER A 48 -1.87 -7.68 5.47
C SER A 48 -1.32 -8.94 4.82
N ASP A 49 -0.17 -9.43 5.30
CA ASP A 49 0.46 -10.65 4.81
C ASP A 49 -0.39 -11.90 5.04
N ILE A 50 -0.89 -12.05 6.27
CA ILE A 50 -1.84 -13.11 6.62
C ILE A 50 -3.11 -12.99 5.76
N GLY A 51 -3.60 -11.77 5.54
CA GLY A 51 -4.80 -11.48 4.74
C GLY A 51 -4.68 -11.96 3.29
N TRP A 52 -3.59 -11.61 2.58
CA TRP A 52 -3.44 -12.03 1.19
C TRP A 52 -3.18 -13.53 1.05
N ILE A 53 -2.47 -14.16 1.99
CA ILE A 53 -2.27 -15.63 1.98
C ILE A 53 -3.61 -16.34 2.16
N MET A 54 -4.43 -15.93 3.13
CA MET A 54 -5.76 -16.54 3.35
C MET A 54 -6.65 -16.37 2.12
N HIS A 55 -6.71 -15.16 1.56
CA HIS A 55 -7.51 -14.87 0.37
C HIS A 55 -7.05 -15.70 -0.82
N LEU A 56 -5.74 -15.85 -1.02
CA LEU A 56 -5.16 -16.66 -2.08
C LEU A 56 -5.51 -18.15 -1.91
N THR A 57 -5.22 -18.72 -0.74
CA THR A 57 -5.44 -20.14 -0.46
C THR A 57 -6.92 -20.49 -0.60
N ALA A 58 -7.81 -19.69 -0.01
CA ALA A 58 -9.24 -19.90 -0.09
C ALA A 58 -9.77 -19.73 -1.52
N GLY A 59 -9.27 -18.74 -2.27
CA GLY A 59 -9.63 -18.54 -3.67
C GLY A 59 -9.21 -19.71 -4.55
N ILE A 60 -7.98 -20.22 -4.41
CA ILE A 60 -7.53 -21.41 -5.16
C ILE A 60 -8.43 -22.61 -4.86
N ILE A 61 -8.71 -22.88 -3.58
CA ILE A 61 -9.58 -24.01 -3.18
C ILE A 61 -10.99 -23.83 -3.75
N TYR A 62 -11.54 -22.62 -3.69
CA TYR A 62 -12.85 -22.30 -4.26
C TYR A 62 -12.89 -22.60 -5.76
N PHE A 63 -11.93 -22.12 -6.54
CA PHE A 63 -11.91 -22.36 -7.99
C PHE A 63 -11.65 -23.83 -8.34
N CYS A 64 -10.80 -24.53 -7.60
CA CYS A 64 -10.55 -25.96 -7.81
C CYS A 64 -11.80 -26.82 -7.54
N ARG A 65 -12.63 -26.42 -6.57
CA ARG A 65 -13.81 -27.18 -6.17
C ARG A 65 -15.06 -26.82 -6.98
N ASN A 66 -15.28 -25.53 -7.20
CA ASN A 66 -16.51 -25.01 -7.76
C ASN A 66 -16.40 -24.60 -9.24
N GLY A 67 -15.20 -24.51 -9.83
CA GLY A 67 -15.05 -24.11 -11.23
C GLY A 67 -15.47 -22.66 -11.52
N PHE A 68 -15.86 -22.37 -12.78
CA PHE A 68 -16.28 -21.05 -13.26
C PHE A 68 -17.68 -21.11 -13.87
N TYR A 69 -18.72 -20.93 -13.06
CA TYR A 69 -20.11 -21.03 -13.53
C TYR A 69 -20.84 -19.70 -13.52
N HIS A 70 -20.44 -18.77 -12.67
CA HIS A 70 -21.07 -17.46 -12.53
C HIS A 70 -20.14 -16.33 -12.95
N VAL A 71 -20.72 -15.23 -13.43
CA VAL A 71 -19.97 -14.01 -13.81
C VAL A 71 -19.12 -13.51 -12.63
N LEU A 72 -19.61 -13.66 -11.40
CA LEU A 72 -18.86 -13.30 -10.19
C LEU A 72 -17.58 -14.13 -9.99
N ASP A 73 -17.50 -15.37 -10.50
CA ASP A 73 -16.30 -16.20 -10.39
C ASP A 73 -15.13 -15.61 -11.20
N TYR A 74 -15.43 -15.01 -12.37
CA TYR A 74 -14.42 -14.29 -13.16
C TYR A 74 -13.93 -13.02 -12.47
N PHE A 75 -14.84 -12.28 -11.81
CA PHE A 75 -14.45 -11.12 -11.01
C PHE A 75 -13.62 -11.53 -9.77
N ALA A 76 -13.97 -12.63 -9.12
CA ALA A 76 -13.19 -13.18 -8.01
C ALA A 76 -11.78 -13.59 -8.47
N LEU A 77 -11.65 -14.18 -9.67
CA LEU A 77 -10.36 -14.53 -10.25
C LEU A 77 -9.54 -13.28 -10.58
N ALA A 78 -10.17 -12.25 -11.14
CA ALA A 78 -9.51 -10.97 -11.40
C ALA A 78 -9.02 -10.31 -10.11
N ALA A 79 -9.81 -10.37 -9.02
CA ALA A 79 -9.39 -9.89 -7.71
C ALA A 79 -8.19 -10.67 -7.17
N LEU A 80 -8.20 -12.00 -7.29
CA LEU A 80 -7.09 -12.85 -6.84
C LEU A 80 -5.81 -12.61 -7.66
N ALA A 81 -5.93 -12.45 -8.98
CA ALA A 81 -4.81 -12.08 -9.85
C ALA A 81 -4.25 -10.70 -9.51
N ALA A 82 -5.11 -9.74 -9.19
CA ALA A 82 -4.71 -8.39 -8.78
C ALA A 82 -3.98 -8.39 -7.42
N VAL A 83 -4.42 -9.21 -6.45
CA VAL A 83 -3.70 -9.41 -5.17
C VAL A 83 -2.31 -9.96 -5.46
N MET A 84 -2.20 -11.01 -6.28
CA MET A 84 -0.92 -11.61 -6.65
C MET A 84 0.01 -10.63 -7.35
N PHE A 85 -0.51 -9.83 -8.29
CA PHE A 85 0.26 -8.79 -8.93
C PHE A 85 0.78 -7.75 -7.93
N GLY A 86 -0.09 -7.28 -7.01
CA GLY A 86 0.31 -6.34 -5.95
C GLY A 86 1.41 -6.87 -5.04
N VAL A 87 1.26 -8.11 -4.55
CA VAL A 87 2.24 -8.77 -3.67
C VAL A 87 3.56 -9.01 -4.40
N ALA A 88 3.53 -9.57 -5.61
CA ALA A 88 4.72 -9.79 -6.42
C ALA A 88 5.45 -8.48 -6.70
N TYR A 89 4.71 -7.40 -6.94
CA TYR A 89 5.27 -6.07 -7.14
C TYR A 89 5.93 -5.53 -5.87
N ILE A 90 5.32 -5.71 -4.68
CA ILE A 90 5.94 -5.34 -3.39
C ILE A 90 7.24 -6.11 -3.16
N ILE A 91 7.24 -7.42 -3.37
CA ILE A 91 8.44 -8.27 -3.21
C ILE A 91 9.54 -7.83 -4.18
N TYR A 92 9.18 -7.61 -5.44
CA TYR A 92 10.11 -7.13 -6.47
C TYR A 92 10.72 -5.78 -6.09
N LEU A 93 9.90 -4.82 -5.63
CA LEU A 93 10.38 -3.53 -5.17
C LEU A 93 11.28 -3.66 -3.94
N ASN A 94 10.96 -4.54 -2.99
CA ASN A 94 11.80 -4.77 -1.81
C ASN A 94 13.18 -5.31 -2.19
N LYS A 95 13.25 -6.21 -3.19
CA LYS A 95 14.54 -6.72 -3.73
C LYS A 95 15.37 -5.62 -4.39
N ILE A 96 14.73 -4.68 -5.09
CA ILE A 96 15.42 -3.51 -5.66
C ILE A 96 15.83 -2.53 -4.54
N HIS A 97 15.03 -2.41 -3.48
CA HIS A 97 15.27 -1.49 -2.37
C HIS A 97 16.53 -1.81 -1.54
N GLU A 98 16.96 -3.07 -1.53
CA GLU A 98 18.24 -3.49 -0.96
C GLU A 98 19.43 -2.95 -1.78
N LYS A 99 19.20 -2.53 -3.03
CA LYS A 99 20.24 -2.04 -3.95
C LYS A 99 20.06 -0.59 -4.43
N GLU A 100 18.88 0.03 -4.35
CA GLU A 100 18.65 1.44 -4.73
C GLU A 100 17.28 2.00 -4.24
N ILE A 101 17.12 3.33 -4.23
CA ILE A 101 15.96 4.07 -3.68
C ILE A 101 14.70 3.82 -4.53
N ALA A 102 13.83 2.89 -4.15
CA ALA A 102 12.51 2.76 -4.79
C ALA A 102 11.68 4.03 -4.54
N THR A 103 11.06 4.56 -5.58
CA THR A 103 10.30 5.81 -5.45
C THR A 103 9.00 5.55 -4.69
N LYS A 104 8.60 6.51 -3.82
CA LYS A 104 7.34 6.53 -3.06
C LYS A 104 6.12 6.03 -3.86
N ARG A 105 6.05 6.42 -5.14
CA ARG A 105 4.96 6.09 -6.07
C ARG A 105 4.90 4.60 -6.44
N GLN A 106 6.03 3.91 -6.46
CA GLN A 106 6.08 2.47 -6.75
C GLN A 106 5.58 1.66 -5.56
N LYS A 107 5.99 1.97 -4.33
CA LYS A 107 5.44 1.32 -3.13
C LYS A 107 3.95 1.62 -2.94
N ASP A 108 3.51 2.83 -3.24
CA ASP A 108 2.10 3.23 -3.27
C ASP A 108 1.28 2.35 -4.23
N LEU A 109 1.82 2.02 -5.40
CA LEU A 109 1.15 1.16 -6.38
C LEU A 109 1.01 -0.29 -5.90
N GLY A 110 2.07 -0.86 -5.30
CA GLY A 110 2.04 -2.22 -4.77
C GLY A 110 1.02 -2.38 -3.64
N PHE A 111 1.12 -1.56 -2.60
CA PHE A 111 0.18 -1.57 -1.47
C PHE A 111 -1.23 -1.14 -1.88
N GLY A 112 -1.36 -0.17 -2.80
CA GLY A 112 -2.66 0.23 -3.31
C GLY A 112 -3.35 -0.93 -4.02
N MET A 113 -2.61 -1.64 -4.88
CA MET A 113 -3.15 -2.79 -5.60
C MET A 113 -3.62 -3.90 -4.65
N THR A 114 -2.83 -4.25 -3.62
CA THR A 114 -3.24 -5.28 -2.65
C THR A 114 -4.46 -4.87 -1.84
N VAL A 115 -4.57 -3.59 -1.45
CA VAL A 115 -5.71 -3.06 -0.69
C VAL A 115 -7.00 -3.07 -1.51
N TYR A 116 -6.99 -2.50 -2.72
CA TYR A 116 -8.20 -2.42 -3.54
C TYR A 116 -8.66 -3.80 -4.01
N SER A 117 -7.72 -4.68 -4.36
CA SER A 117 -8.06 -6.05 -4.75
C SER A 117 -8.55 -6.90 -3.57
N GLY A 118 -8.01 -6.71 -2.36
CA GLY A 118 -8.54 -7.29 -1.14
C GLY A 118 -9.99 -6.88 -0.85
N ALA A 119 -10.29 -5.58 -0.95
CA ALA A 119 -11.65 -5.08 -0.81
C ALA A 119 -12.60 -5.64 -1.89
N ALA A 120 -12.16 -5.64 -3.16
CA ALA A 120 -12.93 -6.19 -4.26
C ALA A 120 -13.25 -7.67 -4.02
N GLY A 121 -12.26 -8.48 -3.63
CA GLY A 121 -12.47 -9.89 -3.32
C GLY A 121 -13.44 -10.12 -2.16
N ALA A 122 -13.39 -9.30 -1.12
CA ALA A 122 -14.35 -9.38 -0.02
C ALA A 122 -15.79 -9.05 -0.47
N VAL A 123 -15.97 -7.99 -1.26
CA VAL A 123 -17.29 -7.60 -1.79
C VAL A 123 -17.85 -8.68 -2.73
N ILE A 124 -17.01 -9.23 -3.60
CA ILE A 124 -17.40 -10.30 -4.53
C ILE A 124 -17.75 -11.57 -3.76
N GLY A 125 -16.97 -11.96 -2.76
CA GLY A 125 -17.24 -13.12 -1.91
C GLY A 125 -18.56 -12.99 -1.16
N ILE A 126 -18.86 -11.81 -0.58
CA ILE A 126 -20.16 -11.53 0.04
C ILE A 126 -21.29 -11.64 -1.00
N SER A 127 -21.08 -11.08 -2.20
CA SER A 127 -22.08 -11.12 -3.28
C SER A 127 -22.36 -12.56 -3.73
N GLN A 128 -21.34 -13.41 -3.81
CA GLN A 128 -21.48 -14.83 -4.14
C GLN A 128 -22.27 -15.60 -3.06
N ILE A 129 -21.99 -15.33 -1.77
CA ILE A 129 -22.73 -15.91 -0.64
C ILE A 129 -24.22 -15.55 -0.74
N VAL A 130 -24.52 -14.27 -0.97
CA VAL A 130 -25.89 -13.74 -0.96
C VAL A 130 -26.68 -14.18 -2.21
N MET A 131 -26.05 -14.18 -3.39
CA MET A 131 -26.78 -14.34 -4.65
C MET A 131 -26.84 -15.76 -5.20
N TYR A 132 -25.86 -16.62 -4.92
CA TYR A 132 -25.72 -17.88 -5.66
C TYR A 132 -25.42 -19.10 -4.78
N ALA A 133 -24.42 -19.02 -3.90
CA ALA A 133 -23.78 -20.21 -3.33
C ALA A 133 -24.20 -20.54 -1.90
N GLY A 134 -24.86 -19.61 -1.19
CA GLY A 134 -24.98 -19.72 0.26
C GLY A 134 -23.63 -19.64 0.98
N VAL A 135 -23.60 -19.94 2.27
CA VAL A 135 -22.37 -19.84 3.07
C VAL A 135 -21.49 -21.07 2.84
N SER A 136 -20.42 -20.91 2.05
CA SER A 136 -19.33 -21.89 1.93
C SER A 136 -18.12 -21.44 2.75
N LEU A 137 -17.37 -22.41 3.30
CA LEU A 137 -16.19 -22.12 4.12
C LEU A 137 -15.14 -21.35 3.33
N GLU A 138 -14.97 -21.68 2.05
CA GLU A 138 -14.03 -21.02 1.14
C GLU A 138 -14.40 -19.56 0.91
N LEU A 139 -15.69 -19.27 0.65
CA LEU A 139 -16.18 -17.91 0.49
C LEU A 139 -16.02 -17.09 1.77
N VAL A 140 -16.27 -17.68 2.93
CA VAL A 140 -16.03 -17.02 4.22
C VAL A 140 -14.56 -16.62 4.38
N TRP A 141 -13.63 -17.52 4.05
CA TRP A 141 -12.20 -17.21 4.14
C TRP A 141 -11.72 -16.22 3.08
N ILE A 142 -12.30 -16.21 1.88
CA ILE A 142 -12.08 -15.16 0.87
C ILE A 142 -12.48 -13.80 1.42
N VAL A 143 -13.66 -13.71 2.06
CA VAL A 143 -14.17 -12.48 2.65
C VAL A 143 -13.30 -12.01 3.81
N ILE A 144 -12.94 -12.91 4.72
CA ILE A 144 -12.08 -12.59 5.87
C ILE A 144 -10.69 -12.15 5.39
N GLY A 145 -10.07 -12.91 4.48
CA GLY A 145 -8.76 -12.59 3.93
C GLY A 145 -8.74 -11.26 3.18
N GLY A 146 -9.72 -11.02 2.32
CA GLY A 146 -9.88 -9.75 1.60
C GLY A 146 -10.10 -8.57 2.54
N SER A 147 -10.95 -8.74 3.56
CA SER A 147 -11.24 -7.71 4.57
C SER A 147 -10.02 -7.40 5.44
N LEU A 148 -9.27 -8.42 5.86
CA LEU A 148 -8.05 -8.25 6.64
C LEU A 148 -6.98 -7.52 5.82
N ASN A 149 -6.81 -7.89 4.55
CA ASN A 149 -5.87 -7.24 3.65
C ASN A 149 -6.24 -5.76 3.43
N PHE A 150 -7.53 -5.46 3.25
CA PHE A 150 -7.99 -4.08 3.15
C PHE A 150 -7.77 -3.29 4.45
N ALA A 151 -8.23 -3.83 5.59
CA ALA A 151 -8.17 -3.14 6.88
C ALA A 151 -6.74 -2.86 7.34
N ALA A 152 -5.82 -3.80 7.10
CA ALA A 152 -4.42 -3.67 7.50
C ALA A 152 -3.56 -2.93 6.44
N GLY A 153 -3.83 -3.17 5.15
CA GLY A 153 -3.09 -2.55 4.07
C GLY A 153 -3.48 -1.08 3.83
N LEU A 154 -4.74 -0.69 4.09
CA LEU A 154 -5.21 0.68 3.82
C LEU A 154 -4.44 1.74 4.64
N PRO A 155 -4.22 1.59 5.95
CA PRO A 155 -3.40 2.52 6.71
C PRO A 155 -1.95 2.62 6.18
N ILE A 156 -1.37 1.51 5.72
CA ILE A 156 -0.03 1.48 5.11
C ILE A 156 -0.01 2.22 3.78
N TYR A 157 -0.96 1.94 2.90
CA TYR A 157 -1.13 2.64 1.62
C TYR A 157 -1.30 4.14 1.83
N LEU A 158 -2.20 4.56 2.73
CA LEU A 158 -2.42 5.97 3.04
C LEU A 158 -1.19 6.65 3.66
N SER A 159 -0.39 5.89 4.41
CA SER A 159 0.89 6.36 4.97
C SER A 159 1.89 6.71 3.86
N PHE A 160 1.99 5.85 2.84
CA PHE A 160 2.78 6.14 1.65
C PHE A 160 2.20 7.30 0.85
N LYS A 161 0.88 7.39 0.65
CA LYS A 161 0.26 8.49 -0.11
C LYS A 161 0.50 9.86 0.54
N LYS A 162 0.32 9.97 1.87
CA LYS A 162 0.49 11.22 2.63
C LYS A 162 1.94 11.69 2.78
N GLY A 163 2.93 10.82 2.57
CA GLY A 163 4.35 11.21 2.57
C GLY A 163 5.05 11.10 3.91
N ILE A 164 4.85 9.99 4.62
CA ILE A 164 5.64 9.69 5.82
C ILE A 164 7.04 9.26 5.38
N PHE A 165 8.04 10.12 5.65
CA PHE A 165 9.44 9.77 5.55
C PHE A 165 9.77 8.74 6.65
N TYR A 166 10.31 7.59 6.27
CA TYR A 166 11.05 6.74 7.19
C TYR A 166 12.30 7.51 7.62
N GLY A 167 12.27 8.08 8.81
CA GLY A 167 13.45 8.57 9.48
C GLY A 167 14.20 7.36 10.04
N VAL A 168 15.20 6.87 9.32
CA VAL A 168 16.24 6.05 9.95
C VAL A 168 16.94 6.98 10.94
N LYS A 169 16.83 6.69 12.24
CA LYS A 169 17.67 7.33 13.26
C LYS A 169 19.11 6.87 13.12
#